data_AF-A0AB36PJF8-F1
#
_entry.id   AF-A0AB36PJF8-F1
#
_cell.length_a   1.000
_cell.length_b   1.000
_cell.length_c   1.000
_cell.angle_alpha   90.00
_cell.angle_beta   90.00
_cell.angle_gamma   90.00
#
_symmetry.space_group_name_H-M   'P 1'
#
loop_
_entity.id
_entity.type
_entity.pdbx_description
1 polymer ?
#
loop_
_entity_poly.entity_id
_entity_poly.type
_entity_poly.pdbx_seq_one_letter_code
_entity_poly.pdbx_strand_id
1 'polypeptide(L)'
;MLQELGRERTIAMSLPEFEQSLFMAAQPDNLLLATAPRYCQYYNQLHQLPLVALPLPFDESQQKKLEVPFTLLWHKRNSHNPKIVWLRETIKNLYASMA
;
A
#
# COMPACT_ATOMS: atom_id res chain seq x y z
N MET A 1 15.81 1.40 -2.03
CA MET A 1 15.77 0.44 -0.91
C MET A 1 16.38 -0.94 -1.21
N LEU A 2 15.82 -1.84 -2.05
CA LEU A 2 16.46 -3.16 -2.30
C LEU A 2 17.92 -3.02 -2.79
N GLN A 3 18.13 -2.15 -3.77
CA GLN A 3 19.45 -1.84 -4.30
C GLN A 3 20.39 -1.20 -3.27
N GLU A 4 19.86 -0.30 -2.41
CA GLU A 4 20.63 0.29 -1.30
C GLU A 4 21.07 -0.76 -0.27
N LEU A 5 20.32 -1.86 -0.15
CA LEU A 5 20.65 -3.02 0.70
C LEU A 5 21.53 -4.05 -0.03
N GLY A 6 21.99 -3.76 -1.26
CA GLY A 6 22.76 -4.71 -2.08
C GLY A 6 21.98 -5.95 -2.50
N ARG A 7 20.64 -5.89 -2.49
CA ARG A 7 19.76 -6.98 -2.88
C ARG A 7 19.23 -6.78 -4.30
N GLU A 8 19.19 -7.87 -5.05
CA GLU A 8 18.69 -7.90 -6.43
C GLU A 8 17.39 -8.71 -6.53
N ARG A 9 16.64 -8.45 -7.61
CA ARG A 9 15.46 -9.22 -7.98
C ARG A 9 15.33 -9.28 -9.49
N THR A 10 14.77 -10.35 -10.01
CA THR A 10 14.38 -10.44 -11.42
C THR A 10 13.04 -9.76 -11.62
N ILE A 11 12.99 -8.74 -12.49
CA ILE A 11 11.75 -8.04 -12.83
C ILE A 11 11.18 -8.68 -14.09
N ALA A 12 10.11 -9.47 -13.94
CA ALA A 12 9.40 -10.05 -15.08
C ALA A 12 8.52 -9.02 -15.80
N MET A 13 7.93 -8.07 -15.05
CA MET A 13 7.08 -7.02 -15.60
C MET A 13 7.03 -5.78 -14.69
N SER A 14 6.65 -4.64 -15.30
CA SER A 14 6.42 -3.37 -14.61
C SER A 14 5.02 -2.86 -14.93
N LEU A 15 4.23 -2.60 -13.89
CA LEU A 15 2.82 -2.19 -14.00
C LEU A 15 2.59 -0.87 -13.25
N PRO A 16 1.61 -0.04 -13.69
CA PRO A 16 1.37 1.27 -13.10
C PRO A 16 0.61 1.21 -11.76
N GLU A 17 -0.16 0.15 -11.51
CA GLU A 17 -1.03 0.03 -10.33
C GLU A 17 -0.72 -1.23 -9.52
N PHE A 18 -0.94 -1.15 -8.21
CA PHE A 18 -0.73 -2.30 -7.32
C PHE A 18 -1.76 -3.40 -7.60
N GLU A 19 -3.02 -3.04 -7.79
CA GLU A 19 -4.14 -3.94 -8.07
C GLU A 19 -3.90 -4.77 -9.33
N GLN A 20 -3.36 -4.13 -10.37
CA GLN A 20 -2.97 -4.82 -11.62
C GLN A 20 -1.84 -5.82 -11.37
N SER A 21 -0.86 -5.46 -10.53
CA SER A 21 0.22 -6.39 -10.17
C SER A 21 -0.27 -7.60 -9.40
N LEU A 22 -1.25 -7.42 -8.51
CA LEU A 22 -1.91 -8.53 -7.83
C LEU A 22 -2.67 -9.42 -8.82
N PHE A 23 -3.45 -8.82 -9.72
CA PHE A 23 -4.19 -9.57 -10.73
C PHE A 23 -3.27 -10.41 -11.63
N MET A 24 -2.13 -9.84 -12.03
CA MET A 24 -1.15 -10.55 -12.85
C MET A 24 -0.44 -11.67 -12.07
N ALA A 25 -0.07 -11.44 -10.81
CA ALA A 25 0.50 -12.48 -9.95
C ALA A 25 -0.49 -13.62 -9.65
N ALA A 26 -1.80 -13.36 -9.71
CA ALA A 26 -2.85 -14.33 -9.48
C ALA A 26 -3.17 -15.21 -10.70
N GLN A 27 -2.61 -14.91 -11.89
CA GLN A 27 -2.83 -15.74 -13.06
C GLN A 27 -2.25 -17.14 -12.85
N PRO A 28 -2.84 -18.19 -13.46
CA PRO A 28 -2.29 -19.54 -13.38
C PRO A 28 -0.92 -19.63 -14.06
N ASP A 29 -0.24 -20.76 -13.82
CA ASP A 29 0.99 -21.17 -14.53
C ASP A 29 2.18 -20.20 -14.43
N ASN A 30 2.24 -19.40 -13.38
CA ASN A 30 3.41 -18.59 -13.05
C ASN A 30 3.71 -18.59 -11.54
N LEU A 31 4.91 -18.14 -11.19
CA LEU A 31 5.39 -18.01 -9.81
C LEU A 31 5.73 -16.55 -9.50
N LEU A 32 5.01 -15.61 -10.12
CA LEU A 32 5.23 -14.19 -9.89
C LEU A 32 4.79 -13.83 -8.47
N LEU A 33 5.51 -12.89 -7.88
CA LEU A 33 5.17 -12.28 -6.59
C LEU A 33 5.09 -10.77 -6.76
N ALA A 34 4.19 -10.15 -6.01
CA ALA A 34 4.02 -8.72 -5.95
C ALA A 34 4.31 -8.20 -4.54
N THR A 35 5.08 -7.12 -4.45
CA THR A 35 5.25 -6.37 -3.20
C THR A 35 4.27 -5.21 -3.24
N ALA A 36 3.26 -5.23 -2.36
CA ALA A 36 2.19 -4.25 -2.36
C ALA A 36 1.87 -3.73 -0.95
N PRO A 37 1.29 -2.53 -0.82
CA PRO A 37 0.82 -2.02 0.47
C PRO A 37 -0.22 -2.92 1.12
N ARG A 38 -0.32 -2.84 2.45
CA ARG A 38 -1.24 -3.67 3.24
C ARG A 38 -2.71 -3.55 2.82
N TYR A 39 -3.15 -2.37 2.36
CA TYR A 39 -4.53 -2.17 1.93
C TYR A 39 -4.93 -3.07 0.75
N CYS A 40 -3.97 -3.53 -0.06
CA CYS A 40 -4.23 -4.45 -1.17
C CYS A 40 -4.71 -5.83 -0.71
N GLN A 41 -4.57 -6.18 0.58
CA GLN A 41 -5.20 -7.38 1.15
C GLN A 41 -6.73 -7.34 1.03
N TYR A 42 -7.33 -6.15 1.21
CA TYR A 42 -8.76 -5.97 1.03
C TYR A 42 -9.18 -6.21 -0.43
N TYR A 43 -8.41 -5.68 -1.39
CA TYR A 43 -8.64 -5.93 -2.82
C TYR A 43 -8.57 -7.43 -3.15
N ASN A 44 -7.55 -8.13 -2.63
CA ASN A 44 -7.40 -9.58 -2.79
C ASN A 44 -8.64 -10.36 -2.31
N GLN A 45 -9.17 -10.00 -1.14
CA GLN A 45 -10.36 -10.61 -0.56
C GLN A 45 -11.63 -10.30 -1.37
N LEU A 46 -11.81 -9.03 -1.75
CA LEU A 46 -12.97 -8.56 -2.51
C LEU A 46 -13.09 -9.28 -3.86
N HIS A 47 -11.97 -9.51 -4.53
CA HIS A 47 -11.92 -10.15 -5.84
C HIS A 47 -11.61 -11.66 -5.78
N GLN A 48 -11.51 -12.24 -4.58
CA GLN A 48 -11.27 -13.67 -4.35
C GLN A 48 -10.06 -14.22 -5.12
N LEU A 49 -9.00 -13.42 -5.23
CA LEU A 49 -7.79 -13.85 -5.91
C LEU A 49 -7.07 -14.92 -5.06
N PRO A 50 -6.48 -15.96 -5.69
CA PRO A 50 -5.80 -17.06 -5.00
C PRO A 50 -4.40 -16.66 -4.48
N LEU A 51 -4.25 -15.47 -3.89
CA LEU A 51 -2.99 -15.00 -3.33
C LEU A 51 -2.99 -15.06 -1.81
N VAL A 52 -1.80 -15.32 -1.25
CA VAL A 52 -1.52 -15.24 0.19
C VAL A 52 -0.57 -14.08 0.47
N ALA A 53 -0.87 -13.29 1.51
CA ALA A 53 0.03 -12.24 1.96
C ALA A 53 1.09 -12.81 2.91
N LEU A 54 2.37 -12.53 2.63
CA LEU A 54 3.50 -12.93 3.44
C LEU A 54 4.23 -11.70 4.01
N PRO A 55 4.82 -11.81 5.23
CA PRO A 55 5.65 -10.73 5.76
C PRO A 55 6.87 -10.50 4.88
N LEU A 56 7.32 -9.24 4.79
CA LEU A 56 8.53 -8.91 4.05
C LEU A 56 9.77 -9.49 4.76
N PRO A 57 10.76 -10.02 4.02
CA PRO A 57 11.96 -10.66 4.59
C PRO A 57 13.00 -9.61 5.03
N PHE A 58 12.60 -8.74 5.95
CA PHE A 58 13.41 -7.65 6.50
C PHE A 58 13.35 -7.66 8.03
N ASP A 59 14.42 -7.19 8.67
CA ASP A 59 14.44 -7.00 10.12
C ASP A 59 13.55 -5.81 10.56
N GLU A 60 13.26 -5.69 11.86
CA GLU A 60 12.38 -4.63 12.38
C GLU A 60 12.89 -3.21 12.04
N SER A 61 14.21 -3.01 12.01
CA SER A 61 14.79 -1.71 11.71
C SER A 61 14.55 -1.29 10.26
N GLN A 62 14.59 -2.26 9.34
CA GLN A 62 14.31 -2.10 7.93
C GLN A 62 12.81 -1.98 7.67
N GLN A 63 11.98 -2.72 8.40
CA GLN A 63 10.53 -2.62 8.31
C GLN A 63 10.03 -1.23 8.71
N LYS A 64 10.60 -0.62 9.76
CA LYS A 64 10.27 0.77 10.13
C LYS A 64 10.56 1.77 9.01
N LYS A 65 11.63 1.56 8.22
CA LYS A 65 11.95 2.41 7.07
C LYS A 65 10.98 2.25 5.89
N LEU A 66 10.21 1.16 5.89
CA LEU A 66 9.17 0.88 4.89
C LEU A 66 7.80 1.43 5.27
N GLU A 67 7.65 1.98 6.47
CA GLU A 67 6.40 2.62 6.88
C GLU A 67 6.16 3.86 6.00
N VAL A 68 5.03 3.84 5.29
CA VAL A 68 4.60 4.95 4.44
C VAL A 68 3.44 5.68 5.14
N PRO A 69 3.67 6.89 5.67
CA PRO A 69 2.60 7.64 6.31
C PRO A 69 1.61 8.19 5.26
N PHE A 70 0.32 7.95 5.47
CA PHE A 70 -0.72 8.60 4.69
C PHE A 70 -0.88 10.04 5.16
N THR A 71 -0.55 11.00 4.28
CA THR A 71 -0.60 12.42 4.60
C THR A 71 -1.80 13.08 3.93
N LEU A 72 -2.70 13.65 4.72
CA LEU A 72 -3.81 14.45 4.22
C LEU A 72 -3.34 15.88 3.93
N LEU A 73 -3.32 16.27 2.66
CA LEU A 73 -2.90 17.60 2.22
C LEU A 73 -4.09 18.47 1.80
N TRP A 74 -4.02 19.77 2.08
CA TRP A 74 -4.98 20.75 1.62
C TRP A 74 -4.30 22.09 1.37
N HIS A 75 -4.90 22.91 0.51
CA HIS A 75 -4.38 24.24 0.22
C HIS A 75 -4.67 25.21 1.39
N LYS A 76 -3.71 26.05 1.77
CA LYS A 76 -3.83 27.03 2.88
C LYS A 76 -5.07 27.94 2.77
N ARG A 77 -5.44 28.32 1.56
CA ARG A 77 -6.67 29.12 1.28
C ARG A 77 -7.96 28.48 1.83
N ASN A 78 -7.98 27.16 1.99
CA ASN A 78 -9.13 26.39 2.45
C ASN A 78 -9.08 26.04 3.95
N SER A 79 -8.06 26.51 4.69
CA SER A 79 -7.88 26.11 6.10
C SER A 79 -9.05 26.44 7.00
N HIS A 80 -9.79 27.53 6.70
CA HIS A 80 -10.97 27.97 7.45
C HIS A 80 -12.29 27.64 6.73
N ASN A 81 -12.26 26.94 5.59
CA ASN A 81 -13.50 26.53 4.92
C ASN A 81 -14.18 25.45 5.77
N PRO A 82 -15.42 25.67 6.27
CA PRO A 82 -16.06 24.77 7.22
C PRO A 82 -16.28 23.37 6.64
N LYS A 83 -16.52 23.23 5.33
CA LYS A 83 -16.69 21.93 4.67
C LYS A 83 -15.38 21.12 4.66
N ILE A 84 -14.27 21.80 4.39
CA ILE A 84 -12.94 21.18 4.36
C ILE A 84 -12.46 20.86 5.77
N VAL A 85 -12.74 21.71 6.75
CA VAL A 85 -12.50 21.41 8.17
C VAL A 85 -13.27 20.16 8.58
N TRP A 86 -14.59 20.14 8.36
CA TRP A 86 -15.43 18.99 8.69
C TRP A 86 -14.93 17.69 8.04
N LEU A 87 -14.60 17.72 6.75
CA LEU A 87 -14.12 16.53 6.04
C LEU A 87 -12.78 16.02 6.62
N ARG A 88 -11.83 16.92 6.89
CA ARG A 88 -10.53 16.54 7.49
C ARG A 88 -10.72 15.89 8.85
N GLU A 89 -11.53 16.47 9.72
CA GLU A 89 -11.80 15.90 11.05
C GLU A 89 -12.57 14.58 10.96
N THR A 90 -13.49 14.45 10.00
CA THR A 90 -14.22 13.19 9.76
C THR A 90 -13.27 12.07 9.33
N ILE A 91 -12.37 12.33 8.38
CA ILE A 91 -11.36 11.37 7.95
C ILE A 91 -10.44 10.99 9.13
N LYS A 92 -9.96 11.97 9.90
CA LYS A 92 -9.13 11.70 11.08
C LYS A 92 -9.84 10.82 12.09
N ASN A 93 -11.10 11.11 12.41
CA ASN A 93 -11.88 10.34 13.38
C ASN A 93 -12.12 8.90 12.89
N LEU A 94 -12.37 8.72 11.58
CA LEU A 94 -12.52 7.40 10.99
C LEU A 94 -11.27 6.54 11.22
N TYR A 95 -10.08 7.07 10.95
CA TYR A 95 -8.84 6.33 11.13
C TYR A 95 -8.36 6.26 12.58
N ALA A 96 -8.68 7.24 13.43
CA ALA A 96 -8.40 7.18 14.87
C ALA A 96 -9.17 6.06 15.57
N SER A 97 -10.35 5.68 15.05
CA SER A 97 -11.13 4.55 15.57
C SER A 97 -10.62 3.18 15.12
N MET A 98 -9.70 3.14 14.16
CA MET A 98 -9.12 1.91 13.58
C MET A 98 -7.68 1.64 14.06
N ALA A 99 -7.10 2.55 14.83
CA ALA A 99 -5.79 2.45 15.46
C ALA A 99 -5.92 1.96 16.91
#